data_AF-A0A8J7EB83-F1
#
_entry.id   AF-A0A8J7EB83-F1
#
_cell.length_a   1.000
_cell.length_b   1.000
_cell.length_c   1.000
_cell.angle_alpha   90.00
_cell.angle_beta   90.00
_cell.angle_gamma   90.00
#
_symmetry.space_group_name_H-M   'P 1'
#
loop_
_entity.id
_entity.type
_entity.pdbx_description
1 polymer ?
#
loop_
_entity_poly.entity_id
_entity_poly.type
_entity_poly.pdbx_seq_one_letter_code
_entity_poly.pdbx_strand_id
1 'polypeptide(L)'
;MSPSTDLSSRLQAAISLAQQVQQHPEARLAFEEIVGDIRRESPLAAELLEQLWKEYLASQRSSLFWEQLSQVEKTLSDRMSESHIQLKQNYLRLVQEQ
;
A
#
# COMPACT_ATOMS: atom_id res chain seq x y z
N MET A 1 26.48 -22.80 1.93
CA MET A 1 25.61 -21.66 1.56
C MET A 1 26.08 -20.48 2.38
N SER A 2 26.39 -19.35 1.76
CA SER A 2 26.97 -18.19 2.45
C SER A 2 25.92 -17.49 3.32
N PRO A 3 26.24 -17.09 4.56
CA PRO A 3 25.27 -16.50 5.50
C PRO A 3 24.64 -15.20 4.97
N SER A 4 25.35 -14.45 4.13
CA SER A 4 24.85 -13.23 3.50
C SER A 4 23.74 -13.46 2.47
N THR A 5 23.73 -14.61 1.79
CA THR A 5 22.71 -14.95 0.79
C THR A 5 21.38 -15.29 1.46
N ASP A 6 21.43 -15.88 2.65
CA ASP A 6 20.26 -16.27 3.44
C ASP A 6 19.57 -15.06 4.11
N LEU A 7 20.34 -14.08 4.55
CA LEU A 7 19.79 -12.83 5.11
C LEU A 7 19.03 -12.01 4.05
N SER A 8 19.59 -11.93 2.84
CA SER A 8 19.00 -11.22 1.72
C SER A 8 17.66 -11.84 1.28
N SER A 9 17.58 -13.18 1.21
CA SER A 9 16.34 -13.88 0.86
C SER A 9 15.27 -13.73 1.94
N ARG A 10 15.64 -13.80 3.24
CA ARG A 10 14.72 -13.56 4.36
C ARG A 10 14.17 -12.13 4.35
N LEU A 11 15.02 -11.14 4.10
CA LEU A 11 14.58 -9.74 3.99
C LEU A 11 13.65 -9.54 2.79
N GLN A 12 13.97 -10.15 1.64
CA GLN A 12 13.10 -10.09 0.47
C GLN A 12 11.72 -10.70 0.74
N ALA A 13 11.66 -11.81 1.48
CA ALA A 13 10.39 -12.41 1.89
C ALA A 13 9.58 -11.48 2.82
N ALA A 14 10.23 -10.85 3.81
CA ALA A 14 9.58 -9.88 4.69
C ALA A 14 9.02 -8.68 3.89
N ILE A 15 9.76 -8.17 2.90
CA ILE A 15 9.30 -7.11 2.00
C ILE A 15 8.07 -7.56 1.19
N SER A 16 8.09 -8.77 0.64
CA SER A 16 6.96 -9.32 -0.12
C SER A 16 5.71 -9.51 0.74
N LEU A 17 5.85 -9.89 2.01
CA LEU A 17 4.74 -9.92 2.97
C LEU A 17 4.23 -8.51 3.28
N ALA A 18 5.14 -7.54 3.45
CA ALA A 18 4.77 -6.15 3.73
C ALA A 18 3.98 -5.51 2.58
N GLN A 19 4.19 -5.95 1.32
CA GLN A 19 3.41 -5.52 0.17
C GLN A 19 1.90 -5.82 0.31
N GLN A 20 1.54 -6.84 1.11
CA GLN A 20 0.17 -7.25 1.33
C GLN A 20 -0.33 -6.69 2.66
N VAL A 21 -1.29 -5.76 2.61
CA VAL A 21 -1.80 -5.05 3.81
C VAL A 21 -2.34 -6.01 4.88
N GLN A 22 -2.93 -7.13 4.45
CA GLN A 22 -3.47 -8.16 5.34
C GLN A 22 -2.36 -8.95 6.07
N GLN A 23 -1.15 -8.96 5.53
CA GLN A 23 0.00 -9.71 6.04
C GLN A 23 1.04 -8.82 6.76
N HIS A 24 0.68 -7.58 7.08
CA HIS A 24 1.55 -6.68 7.84
C HIS A 24 1.99 -7.26 9.20
N PRO A 25 1.16 -8.00 9.97
CA PRO A 25 1.61 -8.66 11.18
C PRO A 25 2.71 -9.71 10.93
N GLU A 26 2.54 -10.56 9.91
CA GLU A 26 3.52 -11.59 9.54
C GLU A 26 4.82 -10.97 9.00
N ALA A 27 4.70 -9.91 8.18
CA ALA A 27 5.85 -9.16 7.67
C ALA A 27 6.68 -8.56 8.81
N ARG A 28 5.99 -8.03 9.84
CA ARG A 28 6.64 -7.47 11.02
C ARG A 28 7.37 -8.53 11.83
N LEU A 29 6.75 -9.68 12.06
CA LEU A 29 7.39 -10.79 12.78
C LEU A 29 8.65 -11.30 12.06
N ALA A 30 8.56 -11.50 10.75
CA ALA A 30 9.70 -11.92 9.93
C ALA A 30 10.84 -10.87 9.96
N PHE A 31 10.49 -9.59 9.91
CA PHE A 31 11.46 -8.49 10.01
C PHE A 31 12.10 -8.40 11.41
N GLU A 32 11.33 -8.55 12.49
CA GLU A 32 11.83 -8.53 13.87
C GLU A 32 12.83 -9.68 14.13
N GLU A 33 12.62 -10.85 13.52
CA GLU A 33 13.57 -11.97 13.60
C GLU A 33 14.92 -11.63 12.94
N ILE A 34 14.88 -11.05 11.74
CA ILE A 34 16.08 -10.62 10.99
C ILE A 34 16.84 -9.54 11.78
N VAL A 35 16.13 -8.54 12.29
CA VAL A 35 16.71 -7.48 13.11
C VAL A 35 17.30 -8.03 14.40
N GLY A 36 16.65 -9.02 15.03
CA GLY A 36 17.15 -9.71 16.21
C GLY A 36 18.50 -10.39 15.96
N ASP A 37 18.64 -11.05 14.81
CA ASP A 37 19.90 -11.68 14.38
C ASP A 37 20.99 -10.63 14.11
N ILE A 38 20.68 -9.60 13.33
CA ILE A 38 21.63 -8.51 12.99
C ILE A 38 22.04 -7.75 14.25
N ARG A 39 21.13 -7.51 15.20
CA ARG A 39 21.42 -6.76 16.43
C ARG A 39 22.45 -7.47 17.31
N ARG A 40 22.52 -8.80 17.25
CA ARG A 40 23.54 -9.59 17.96
C ARG A 40 24.94 -9.41 17.34
N GLU A 41 25.02 -9.16 16.04
CA GLU A 41 26.27 -8.95 15.31
C GLU A 41 26.70 -7.48 15.29
N SER A 42 25.75 -6.57 15.06
CA SER A 42 25.95 -5.13 14.97
C SER A 42 24.68 -4.37 15.36
N PRO A 43 24.63 -3.81 16.58
CA PRO A 43 23.50 -3.00 17.04
C PRO A 43 23.21 -1.80 16.14
N LEU A 44 24.27 -1.15 15.62
CA LEU A 44 24.14 0.00 14.72
C LEU A 44 23.50 -0.40 13.38
N ALA A 45 23.87 -1.55 12.81
CA ALA A 45 23.27 -2.02 11.57
C ALA A 45 21.79 -2.35 11.73
N ALA A 46 21.40 -2.94 12.88
CA ALA A 46 20.01 -3.20 13.21
C ALA A 46 19.19 -1.92 13.33
N GLU A 47 19.73 -0.89 13.99
CA GLU A 47 19.06 0.40 14.15
C GLU A 47 18.84 1.11 12.80
N LEU A 48 19.86 1.13 11.93
CA LEU A 48 19.74 1.68 10.58
C LEU A 48 18.71 0.91 9.75
N LEU A 49 18.69 -0.42 9.86
CA LEU A 49 17.73 -1.26 9.14
C LEU A 49 16.29 -1.01 9.61
N GLU A 50 16.07 -0.84 10.91
CA GLU A 50 14.76 -0.46 11.46
C GLU A 50 14.29 0.91 10.96
N GLN A 51 15.19 1.88 10.84
CA GLN A 51 14.86 3.19 10.27
C GLN A 51 14.42 3.06 8.81
N LEU A 52 15.19 2.33 7.98
CA LEU A 52 14.87 2.10 6.57
C LEU A 52 13.53 1.38 6.39
N TRP A 53 13.23 0.41 7.25
CA TRP A 53 11.96 -0.32 7.21
C TRP A 53 10.75 0.57 7.51
N LYS A 54 10.87 1.49 8.49
CA LYS A 54 9.81 2.45 8.80
C LYS A 54 9.51 3.36 7.62
N GLU A 55 10.55 3.90 6.98
CA GLU A 55 10.41 4.77 5.80
C GLU A 55 9.79 4.01 4.62
N TYR A 56 10.19 2.75 4.40
CA TYR A 56 9.60 1.88 3.38
C TYR A 56 8.08 1.72 3.57
N LEU A 57 7.64 1.36 4.79
CA LEU A 57 6.22 1.19 5.09
C LEU A 57 5.43 2.50 4.96
N ALA A 58 6.02 3.64 5.34
CA ALA A 58 5.40 4.95 5.19
C ALA A 58 5.17 5.31 3.71
N SER A 59 6.16 5.03 2.86
CA SER A 59 6.09 5.23 1.41
C SER A 59 5.02 4.34 0.77
N GLN A 60 5.00 3.05 1.13
CA GLN A 60 4.02 2.09 0.60
C GLN A 60 2.58 2.46 0.96
N ARG A 61 2.31 2.83 2.21
CA ARG A 61 0.98 3.30 2.65
C ARG A 61 0.54 4.55 1.89
N SER A 62 1.48 5.43 1.55
CA SER A 62 1.19 6.64 0.77
C SER A 62 0.75 6.26 -0.65
N SER A 63 1.42 5.30 -1.30
CA SER A 63 1.01 4.82 -2.63
C SER A 63 -0.38 4.18 -2.63
N LEU A 64 -0.66 3.29 -1.67
CA LEU A 64 -1.97 2.66 -1.51
C LEU A 64 -3.07 3.70 -1.21
N PHE A 65 -2.76 4.71 -0.40
CA PHE A 65 -3.66 5.82 -0.13
C PHE A 65 -3.98 6.63 -1.40
N TRP A 66 -2.96 6.92 -2.23
CA TRP A 66 -3.17 7.61 -3.52
C TRP A 66 -4.00 6.79 -4.50
N GLU A 67 -3.78 5.48 -4.55
CA GLU A 67 -4.56 4.57 -5.39
C GLU A 67 -6.03 4.53 -4.95
N GLN A 68 -6.28 4.41 -3.64
CA GLN A 68 -7.64 4.44 -3.10
C GLN A 68 -8.32 5.80 -3.33
N LEU A 69 -7.61 6.90 -3.15
CA LEU A 69 -8.13 8.24 -3.41
C LEU A 69 -8.51 8.42 -4.88
N SER A 70 -7.64 7.99 -5.79
CA SER A 70 -7.91 8.02 -7.24
C SER A 70 -9.13 7.17 -7.62
N GLN A 71 -9.29 5.99 -7.01
CA GLN A 71 -10.44 5.13 -7.25
C GLN A 71 -11.76 5.75 -6.75
N VAL A 72 -11.73 6.41 -5.59
CA VAL A 72 -12.87 7.16 -5.05
C VAL A 72 -13.22 8.34 -5.95
N GLU A 73 -12.22 9.09 -6.41
CA GLU A 73 -12.40 10.23 -7.33
C GLU A 73 -13.04 9.77 -8.65
N LYS A 74 -12.56 8.68 -9.23
CA LYS A 74 -13.14 8.09 -10.44
C LYS A 74 -14.61 7.71 -10.23
N THR A 75 -14.92 7.04 -9.13
CA THR A 75 -16.29 6.63 -8.79
C THR A 75 -17.22 7.85 -8.61
N LEU A 76 -16.72 8.93 -8.01
CA LEU A 76 -17.47 10.17 -7.84
C LEU A 76 -17.75 10.84 -9.18
N SER A 77 -16.73 10.92 -10.05
CA SER A 77 -16.84 11.50 -11.39
C SER A 77 -17.85 10.73 -12.26
N ASP A 78 -17.81 9.40 -12.23
CA ASP A 78 -18.74 8.54 -12.98
C ASP A 78 -20.19 8.78 -12.55
N ARG A 79 -20.46 8.84 -11.23
CA ARG A 79 -21.80 9.15 -10.70
C ARG A 79 -22.30 10.53 -11.09
N MET A 80 -21.41 11.54 -11.10
CA MET A 80 -21.79 12.89 -11.45
C MET A 80 -22.12 13.02 -12.94
N SER A 81 -21.37 12.33 -13.80
CA SER A 81 -21.64 12.24 -15.23
C SER A 81 -22.97 11.54 -15.51
N GLU A 82 -23.23 10.43 -14.83
CA GLU A 82 -24.49 9.68 -14.96
C GLU A 82 -25.69 10.52 -14.52
N SER A 83 -25.58 11.23 -13.38
CA SER A 83 -26.61 12.17 -12.92
C SER A 83 -26.88 13.30 -13.91
N HIS A 84 -25.84 13.87 -14.52
CA HIS A 84 -26.00 14.92 -15.53
C HIS A 84 -26.69 14.44 -16.80
N ILE A 85 -26.43 13.21 -17.23
CA ILE A 85 -27.09 12.58 -18.38
C ILE A 85 -28.57 12.34 -18.07
N GLN A 86 -28.87 11.77 -16.90
CA GLN A 86 -30.24 11.52 -16.47
C GLN A 86 -31.05 12.82 -16.36
N LEU A 87 -30.46 13.88 -15.80
CA LEU A 87 -31.12 15.19 -15.69
C LEU A 87 -31.43 15.78 -17.07
N LYS A 88 -30.49 15.71 -18.02
CA LYS A 88 -30.72 16.15 -19.42
C LYS A 88 -31.82 15.35 -20.09
N GLN A 89 -31.82 14.03 -19.94
CA GLN A 89 -32.87 13.18 -20.50
C GLN A 89 -34.24 13.48 -19.89
N ASN A 90 -34.31 13.71 -18.58
CA ASN A 90 -35.55 14.07 -17.88
C ASN A 90 -36.08 15.43 -18.37
N TYR A 91 -35.19 16.42 -18.49
CA TYR A 91 -35.53 17.74 -19.01
C TYR A 91 -36.01 17.70 -20.47
N LEU A 92 -35.36 16.92 -21.33
CA LEU A 92 -35.80 16.72 -22.71
C LEU A 92 -37.17 16.04 -22.79
N ARG A 93 -37.44 15.06 -21.92
CA ARG A 93 -38.74 14.40 -21.84
C ARG A 93 -39.84 15.37 -21.41
N LEU A 94 -39.57 16.17 -20.37
CA LEU A 94 -40.50 17.18 -19.86
C LEU A 94 -40.86 18.23 -20.92
N VAL A 95 -39.89 18.65 -21.74
CA VAL A 95 -40.11 19.63 -22.82
C VAL A 95 -40.89 19.03 -24.01
N GLN A 96 -40.79 17.73 -24.25
CA GLN A 96 -41.54 17.04 -25.31
C GLN A 96 -42.99 16.71 -24.93
N GLU A 97 -43.30 16.66 -23.63
CA GLU A 97 -44.64 16.42 -23.10
C GLU A 97 -45.48 17.70 -22.95
N GLN A 98 -44.90 18.89 -23.18
CA GLN A 98 -45.59 20.20 -23.25
C GLN A 98 -45.89 20.61 -24.70
#